data_AF-A0A1I8NRM0-F1
#
_entry.id   AF-A0A1I8NRM0-F1
#
_cell.length_a   1.000
_cell.length_b   1.000
_cell.length_c   1.000
_cell.angle_alpha   90.00
_cell.angle_beta   90.00
_cell.angle_gamma   90.00
#
_symmetry.space_group_name_H-M   'P 1'
#
loop_
_entity.id
_entity.type
_entity.pdbx_description
1 polymer ?
#
loop_
_entity_poly.entity_id
_entity_poly.type
_entity_poly.pdbx_seq_one_letter_code
_entity_poly.pdbx_strand_id
1 'polypeptide(L)'
;MTDCPKIVTDSMADNDKPLKELRLPSKVEDMLKVGFMVDCKFIVGPNPEKAEIIFGHKWMFAVESPVFERMFCGDFMEAKNSTEIRLPDDDPNAFRNLRRLLYYIREARVDALNLEDTIGLYKLCDKYMFASIIKLCSEHLQNFLVDIDDAGLIIIFAAAIELRNEPLLEGVKEKLKSRLYPLIAEINELNKIHFMEYTQLYIETNSENTDHLALFNAIEKYLTQHNLIPQPLKEAGHYPVISKALFGQEAVALISEERKPELLERLIACVDFAKISTENFLAGPGISKLLTWQQKYFILSQLCSGEPKPSTIKLFQNITEPNTI
;
A
#
# COMPACT_ATOMS: atom_id res chain seq x y z
N MET A 1 49.94 -9.80 -42.05
CA MET A 1 49.77 -8.35 -41.87
C MET A 1 48.95 -7.88 -43.06
N THR A 2 47.65 -7.70 -42.84
CA THR A 2 46.68 -7.38 -43.89
C THR A 2 45.76 -6.31 -43.33
N ASP A 3 45.61 -5.25 -44.12
CA ASP A 3 45.13 -3.91 -43.78
C ASP A 3 43.73 -3.83 -43.15
N CYS A 4 43.62 -2.98 -42.12
CA CYS A 4 42.35 -2.45 -41.60
C CYS A 4 41.85 -1.29 -42.50
N PRO A 5 40.57 -1.25 -42.89
CA PRO A 5 40.02 -0.07 -43.56
C PRO A 5 39.77 1.07 -42.56
N LYS A 6 40.13 2.29 -43.00
CA LYS A 6 40.09 3.55 -42.26
C LYS A 6 38.66 3.93 -41.85
N ILE A 7 38.52 4.36 -40.60
CA ILE A 7 37.31 4.98 -40.04
C ILE A 7 37.13 6.35 -40.71
N VAL A 8 36.07 6.49 -41.51
CA VAL A 8 35.59 7.79 -41.97
C VAL A 8 34.77 8.39 -40.83
N THR A 9 35.29 9.46 -40.24
CA THR A 9 34.54 10.31 -39.31
C THR A 9 33.52 11.10 -40.12
N ASP A 10 32.26 10.66 -40.10
CA ASP A 10 31.15 11.48 -40.55
C ASP A 10 30.41 12.07 -39.34
N SER A 11 30.04 13.32 -39.54
CA SER A 11 29.68 14.33 -38.56
C SER A 11 28.42 14.02 -37.73
N MET A 12 28.42 14.55 -36.51
CA MET A 12 27.25 14.65 -35.64
C MET A 12 26.12 15.42 -36.31
N ALA A 13 25.05 14.73 -36.70
CA ALA A 13 23.71 15.29 -36.79
C ALA A 13 22.67 14.16 -36.93
N ASP A 14 21.60 14.29 -36.15
CA ASP A 14 20.29 13.66 -36.31
C ASP A 14 20.15 12.18 -35.89
N ASN A 15 19.77 11.96 -34.63
CA ASN A 15 19.15 10.70 -34.20
C ASN A 15 18.10 10.88 -33.07
N ASP A 16 17.37 12.00 -33.08
CA ASP A 16 16.10 12.14 -32.33
C ASP A 16 14.93 11.62 -33.18
N LYS A 17 15.08 10.41 -33.73
CA LYS A 17 13.93 9.61 -34.16
C LYS A 17 13.57 8.69 -32.99
N PRO A 18 12.31 8.68 -32.50
CA PRO A 18 11.90 7.64 -31.59
C PRO A 18 12.21 6.31 -32.27
N LEU A 19 12.99 5.46 -31.59
CA LEU A 19 13.23 4.08 -32.01
C LEU A 19 11.89 3.54 -32.51
N LYS A 20 11.80 3.24 -33.82
CA LYS A 20 10.60 2.62 -34.41
C LYS A 20 10.25 1.46 -33.49
N GLU A 21 9.06 1.52 -32.87
CA GLU A 21 8.53 0.44 -32.03
C GLU A 21 8.95 -0.90 -32.62
N LEU A 22 9.62 -1.74 -31.84
CA LEU A 22 10.09 -3.04 -32.30
C LEU A 22 8.86 -3.85 -32.70
N ARG A 23 8.60 -3.96 -34.00
CA ARG A 23 7.47 -4.73 -34.55
C ARG A 23 7.97 -6.08 -34.99
N LEU A 24 7.48 -7.12 -34.32
CA LEU A 24 7.72 -8.49 -34.75
C LEU A 24 7.03 -8.74 -36.11
N PRO A 25 7.66 -9.49 -37.02
CA PRO A 25 6.99 -9.98 -38.21
C PRO A 25 5.74 -10.80 -37.82
N SER A 26 4.64 -10.66 -38.56
CA SER A 26 3.36 -11.33 -38.25
C SER A 26 3.51 -12.85 -38.08
N LYS A 27 4.37 -13.48 -38.90
CA LYS A 27 4.67 -14.91 -38.79
C LYS A 27 5.30 -15.28 -37.45
N VAL A 28 6.16 -14.42 -36.89
CA VAL A 28 6.76 -14.63 -35.57
C VAL A 28 5.70 -14.50 -34.48
N GLU A 29 4.81 -13.51 -34.58
CA GLU A 29 3.67 -13.36 -33.65
C GLU A 29 2.77 -14.60 -33.66
N ASP A 30 2.43 -15.14 -34.83
CA ASP A 30 1.63 -16.37 -34.94
C ASP A 30 2.35 -17.59 -34.32
N MET A 31 3.66 -17.70 -34.52
CA MET A 31 4.49 -18.75 -33.92
C MET A 31 4.50 -18.65 -32.39
N LEU A 32 4.60 -17.45 -31.83
CA LEU A 32 4.53 -17.20 -30.39
C LEU A 32 3.16 -17.58 -29.81
N LYS A 33 2.07 -17.26 -30.53
CA LYS A 33 0.68 -17.58 -30.13
C LYS A 33 0.43 -19.09 -30.03
N VAL A 34 1.00 -19.88 -30.94
CA VAL A 34 0.87 -21.35 -30.92
C VAL A 34 1.91 -22.06 -30.04
N GLY A 35 2.79 -21.31 -29.37
CA GLY A 35 3.83 -21.87 -28.49
C GLY A 35 4.95 -22.60 -29.24
N PHE A 36 5.23 -22.21 -30.49
CA PHE A 36 6.32 -22.80 -31.26
C PHE A 36 7.68 -22.41 -30.67
N MET A 37 8.54 -23.38 -30.38
CA MET A 37 9.87 -23.20 -29.76
C MET A 37 9.86 -22.61 -28.35
N VAL A 38 8.80 -22.85 -27.57
CA VAL A 38 8.82 -22.63 -26.12
C VAL A 38 10.03 -23.33 -25.50
N ASP A 39 10.88 -22.58 -24.81
CA ASP A 39 12.15 -23.02 -24.24
C ASP A 39 12.17 -22.99 -22.69
N CYS A 40 11.08 -22.53 -22.08
CA CYS A 40 10.90 -22.57 -20.64
C CYS A 40 9.43 -22.73 -20.19
N LYS A 41 9.26 -23.19 -18.96
CA LYS A 41 8.01 -23.13 -18.20
C LYS A 41 8.24 -22.45 -16.85
N PHE A 42 7.42 -21.46 -16.58
CA PHE A 42 7.36 -20.78 -15.30
C PHE A 42 6.40 -21.52 -14.38
N ILE A 43 6.81 -21.79 -13.15
CA ILE A 43 5.98 -22.34 -12.09
C ILE A 43 5.73 -21.17 -11.12
N VAL A 44 4.58 -20.52 -11.27
CA VAL A 44 4.27 -19.23 -10.62
C VAL A 44 3.28 -19.46 -9.50
N GLY A 45 3.57 -18.98 -8.29
CA GLY A 45 2.71 -19.09 -7.11
C GLY A 45 3.29 -19.96 -5.98
N PRO A 46 2.81 -19.78 -4.75
CA PRO A 46 3.54 -20.15 -3.53
C PRO A 46 3.67 -21.65 -3.29
N ASN A 47 2.62 -22.41 -3.63
CA ASN A 47 2.50 -23.83 -3.29
C ASN A 47 2.03 -24.62 -4.52
N PRO A 48 2.34 -25.93 -4.62
CA PRO A 48 1.93 -26.77 -5.75
C PRO A 48 0.44 -26.75 -6.09
N GLU A 49 -0.43 -26.47 -5.11
CA GLU A 49 -1.89 -26.39 -5.30
C GLU A 49 -2.36 -25.07 -5.94
N LYS A 50 -1.64 -23.97 -5.69
CA LYS A 50 -1.95 -22.63 -6.23
C LYS A 50 -1.01 -22.22 -7.36
N ALA A 51 0.06 -22.98 -7.57
CA ALA A 51 1.05 -22.70 -8.57
C ALA A 51 0.51 -23.06 -9.96
N GLU A 52 0.74 -22.17 -10.91
CA GLU A 52 0.38 -22.39 -12.30
C GLU A 52 1.61 -22.55 -13.18
N ILE A 53 1.49 -23.45 -14.16
CA ILE A 53 2.52 -23.65 -15.17
C ILE A 53 2.22 -22.75 -16.37
N ILE A 54 3.09 -21.79 -16.60
CA ILE A 54 2.98 -20.82 -17.70
C ILE A 54 4.15 -21.02 -18.65
N PHE A 55 3.87 -21.42 -19.89
CA PHE A 55 4.89 -21.65 -20.91
C PHE A 55 5.38 -20.35 -21.55
N GLY A 56 6.68 -20.26 -21.83
CA GLY A 56 7.26 -19.06 -22.41
C GLY A 56 8.54 -19.28 -23.20
N HIS A 57 9.05 -18.17 -23.71
CA HIS A 57 10.29 -18.02 -24.46
C HIS A 57 11.19 -17.10 -23.63
N LYS A 58 12.34 -17.60 -23.18
CA LYS A 58 13.28 -16.87 -22.31
C LYS A 58 13.62 -15.50 -22.89
N TRP A 59 13.90 -15.45 -24.18
CA TRP A 59 14.28 -14.21 -24.86
C TRP A 59 13.20 -13.12 -24.79
N MET A 60 11.91 -13.49 -24.77
CA MET A 60 10.81 -12.52 -24.73
C MET A 60 10.79 -11.73 -23.42
N PHE A 61 11.20 -12.36 -22.32
CA PHE A 61 11.32 -11.68 -21.03
C PHE A 61 12.68 -11.01 -20.88
N ALA A 62 13.76 -11.65 -21.34
CA ALA A 62 15.12 -11.11 -21.23
C ALA A 62 15.35 -9.81 -22.03
N VAL A 63 14.70 -9.65 -23.19
CA VAL A 63 14.86 -8.44 -24.01
C VAL A 63 14.35 -7.18 -23.29
N GLU A 64 13.28 -7.29 -22.52
CA GLU A 64 12.63 -6.15 -21.85
C GLU A 64 12.95 -6.06 -20.35
N SER A 65 13.55 -7.11 -19.76
CA SER A 65 13.88 -7.16 -18.33
C SER A 65 15.34 -7.56 -18.09
N PRO A 66 16.16 -6.68 -17.49
CA PRO A 66 17.53 -7.02 -17.11
C PRO A 66 17.60 -8.06 -15.98
N VAL A 67 16.50 -8.22 -15.21
CA VAL A 67 16.39 -9.27 -14.19
C VAL A 67 16.28 -10.64 -14.87
N PHE A 68 15.38 -10.77 -15.85
CA PHE A 68 15.23 -12.00 -16.62
C PHE A 68 16.43 -12.28 -17.53
N GLU A 69 17.05 -11.25 -18.10
CA GLU A 69 18.32 -11.39 -18.83
C GLU A 69 19.39 -12.05 -17.96
N ARG A 70 19.62 -11.53 -16.75
CA ARG A 70 20.58 -12.12 -15.81
C ARG A 70 20.16 -13.51 -15.34
N MET A 71 18.87 -13.74 -15.10
CA MET A 71 18.33 -15.04 -14.70
C MET A 71 18.61 -16.12 -15.75
N PHE A 72 18.53 -15.79 -17.05
CA PHE A 72 18.65 -16.76 -18.13
C PHE A 72 20.04 -16.85 -18.75
N CYS A 73 20.81 -15.76 -18.75
CA CYS A 73 22.09 -15.64 -19.43
C CYS A 73 23.28 -15.45 -18.47
N GLY A 74 23.04 -15.32 -17.17
CA GLY A 74 24.08 -15.19 -16.14
C GLY A 74 24.64 -16.52 -15.65
N ASP A 75 25.34 -16.52 -14.51
CA ASP A 75 25.97 -17.71 -13.92
C ASP A 75 25.05 -18.50 -12.96
N PHE A 76 23.76 -18.19 -12.93
CA PHE A 76 22.77 -18.78 -12.04
C PHE A 76 22.38 -20.21 -12.47
N MET A 77 21.76 -20.99 -11.56
CA MET A 77 21.36 -22.37 -11.85
C MET A 77 20.35 -22.46 -13.00
N GLU A 78 19.51 -21.45 -13.13
CA GLU A 78 18.49 -21.28 -14.17
C GLU A 78 19.12 -21.16 -15.57
N ALA A 79 20.29 -20.52 -15.66
CA ALA A 79 21.06 -20.37 -16.89
C ALA A 79 21.81 -21.65 -17.28
N LYS A 80 22.12 -22.53 -16.32
CA LYS A 80 22.86 -23.80 -16.54
C LYS A 80 22.00 -24.95 -17.10
N ASN A 81 20.95 -24.65 -17.86
CA ASN A 81 19.99 -25.56 -18.50
C ASN A 81 18.72 -25.92 -17.71
N SER A 82 18.22 -25.08 -16.80
CA SER A 82 16.85 -25.29 -16.31
C SER A 82 15.82 -24.81 -17.34
N THR A 83 14.94 -25.72 -17.76
CA THR A 83 13.70 -25.37 -18.49
C THR A 83 12.59 -24.96 -17.52
N GLU A 84 12.78 -25.17 -16.21
CA GLU A 84 11.82 -24.82 -15.16
C GLU A 84 12.30 -23.59 -14.38
N ILE A 85 11.46 -22.57 -14.30
CA ILE A 85 11.74 -21.33 -13.56
C ILE A 85 10.68 -21.21 -12.48
N ARG A 86 11.09 -21.26 -11.20
CA ARG A 86 10.16 -21.21 -10.07
C ARG A 86 10.06 -19.79 -9.54
N LEU A 87 8.83 -19.29 -9.49
CA LEU A 87 8.48 -17.95 -9.05
C LEU A 87 7.42 -18.04 -7.92
N PRO A 88 7.81 -18.52 -6.72
CA PRO A 88 6.86 -18.83 -5.65
C PRO A 88 6.15 -17.59 -5.09
N ASP A 89 6.82 -16.44 -5.09
CA ASP A 89 6.29 -15.21 -4.50
C ASP A 89 5.45 -14.37 -5.48
N ASP A 90 5.27 -14.85 -6.71
CA ASP A 90 4.56 -14.11 -7.75
C ASP A 90 3.12 -14.60 -7.93
N ASP A 91 2.24 -13.66 -8.26
CA ASP A 91 0.85 -13.96 -8.56
C ASP A 91 0.71 -14.50 -10.01
N PRO A 92 0.08 -15.67 -10.21
CA PRO A 92 -0.13 -16.25 -11.54
C PRO A 92 -0.87 -15.31 -12.50
N ASN A 93 -1.85 -14.56 -12.00
CA ASN A 93 -2.67 -13.69 -12.84
C ASN A 93 -1.88 -12.48 -13.36
N ALA A 94 -1.12 -11.81 -12.48
CA ALA A 94 -0.20 -10.76 -12.87
C ALA A 94 0.83 -11.27 -13.90
N PHE A 95 1.36 -12.48 -13.72
CA PHE A 95 2.34 -13.06 -14.65
C PHE A 95 1.72 -13.40 -16.01
N ARG A 96 0.47 -13.89 -16.04
CA ARG A 96 -0.28 -14.09 -17.29
C ARG A 96 -0.50 -12.77 -18.03
N ASN A 97 -0.85 -11.70 -17.31
CA ASN A 97 -1.03 -10.37 -17.89
C ASN A 97 0.28 -9.83 -18.48
N LEU A 98 1.40 -9.97 -17.77
CA LEU A 98 2.74 -9.64 -18.29
C LEU A 98 3.04 -10.42 -19.57
N ARG A 99 2.90 -11.75 -19.54
CA ARG A 99 3.13 -12.60 -20.72
C ARG A 99 2.23 -12.18 -21.88
N ARG A 100 0.96 -11.87 -21.63
CA ARG A 100 0.02 -11.43 -22.66
C ARG A 100 0.50 -10.13 -23.32
N LEU A 101 0.96 -9.16 -22.54
CA LEU A 101 1.49 -7.90 -23.08
C LEU A 101 2.75 -8.13 -23.92
N LEU A 102 3.66 -8.99 -23.46
CA LEU A 102 4.89 -9.31 -24.19
C LEU A 102 4.63 -10.07 -25.52
N TYR A 103 3.60 -10.91 -25.58
CA TYR A 103 3.36 -11.80 -26.73
C TYR A 103 2.41 -11.20 -27.77
N TYR A 104 1.50 -10.33 -27.32
CA TYR A 104 0.47 -9.72 -28.15
C TYR A 104 0.71 -8.21 -28.22
N ILE A 105 1.92 -7.79 -28.58
CA ILE A 105 2.37 -6.38 -28.60
C ILE A 105 1.40 -5.47 -29.38
N ARG A 106 0.69 -6.01 -30.37
CA ARG A 106 -0.30 -5.27 -31.18
C ARG A 106 -1.70 -5.22 -30.56
N GLU A 107 -2.11 -6.28 -29.88
CA GLU A 107 -3.51 -6.49 -29.48
C GLU A 107 -3.74 -6.34 -27.98
N ALA A 108 -2.78 -6.74 -27.15
CA ALA A 108 -2.87 -6.60 -25.72
C ALA A 108 -2.58 -5.17 -25.31
N ARG A 109 -3.45 -4.64 -24.44
CA ARG A 109 -3.34 -3.29 -23.91
C ARG A 109 -3.60 -3.35 -22.42
N VAL A 110 -2.86 -2.53 -21.68
CA VAL A 110 -3.08 -2.33 -20.25
C VAL A 110 -4.49 -1.78 -20.01
N ASP A 111 -5.03 -1.00 -20.95
CA ASP A 111 -6.38 -0.43 -20.92
C ASP A 111 -7.52 -1.44 -20.74
N ALA A 112 -7.29 -2.72 -21.06
CA ALA A 112 -8.28 -3.79 -20.90
C ALA A 112 -8.28 -4.43 -19.50
N LEU A 113 -7.30 -4.07 -18.65
CA LEU A 113 -7.19 -4.57 -17.29
C LEU A 113 -8.05 -3.74 -16.33
N ASN A 114 -8.63 -4.40 -15.33
CA ASN A 114 -9.27 -3.71 -14.22
C ASN A 114 -8.21 -3.13 -13.26
N LEU A 115 -8.67 -2.39 -12.24
CA LEU A 115 -7.79 -1.72 -11.28
C LEU A 115 -6.85 -2.69 -10.56
N GLU A 116 -7.38 -3.79 -10.01
CA GLU A 116 -6.61 -4.78 -9.23
C GLU A 116 -5.55 -5.47 -10.11
N ASP A 117 -5.94 -5.90 -11.31
CA ASP A 117 -5.04 -6.51 -12.30
C ASP A 117 -3.92 -5.55 -12.72
N THR A 118 -4.24 -4.25 -12.85
CA THR A 118 -3.26 -3.22 -13.20
C THR A 118 -2.26 -3.00 -12.08
N ILE A 119 -2.72 -2.93 -10.82
CA ILE A 119 -1.85 -2.82 -9.64
C ILE A 119 -0.96 -4.05 -9.51
N GLY A 120 -1.53 -5.26 -9.66
CA GLY A 120 -0.78 -6.51 -9.59
C GLY A 120 0.29 -6.61 -10.68
N LEU A 121 -0.07 -6.25 -11.91
CA LEU A 121 0.87 -6.18 -13.03
C LEU A 121 1.98 -5.16 -12.76
N TYR A 122 1.65 -3.97 -12.25
CA TYR A 122 2.64 -2.95 -11.91
C TYR A 122 3.66 -3.52 -10.91
N LYS A 123 3.21 -4.08 -9.78
CA LYS A 123 4.08 -4.64 -8.73
C LYS A 123 5.02 -5.71 -9.30
N LEU A 124 4.51 -6.60 -10.14
CA LEU A 124 5.30 -7.62 -10.81
C LEU A 124 6.34 -6.99 -11.76
N CYS A 125 5.93 -6.00 -12.55
CA CYS A 125 6.81 -5.33 -13.50
C CYS A 125 7.90 -4.51 -12.80
N ASP A 126 7.61 -3.91 -11.66
CA ASP A 126 8.59 -3.22 -10.80
C ASP A 126 9.64 -4.20 -10.27
N LYS A 127 9.19 -5.33 -9.71
CA LYS A 127 10.08 -6.42 -9.24
C LYS A 127 11.04 -6.90 -10.32
N TYR A 128 10.56 -7.05 -11.56
CA TYR A 128 11.34 -7.54 -12.69
C TYR A 128 11.88 -6.43 -13.61
N MET A 129 11.74 -5.16 -13.24
CA MET A 129 12.26 -4.00 -13.99
C MET A 129 11.76 -3.86 -15.43
N PHE A 130 10.49 -4.17 -15.71
CA PHE A 130 9.85 -3.89 -17.01
C PHE A 130 9.40 -2.42 -17.10
N ALA A 131 10.35 -1.50 -17.23
CA ALA A 131 10.11 -0.05 -17.18
C ALA A 131 9.07 0.46 -18.20
N SER A 132 9.06 -0.10 -19.41
CA SER A 132 8.11 0.23 -20.48
C SER A 132 6.66 -0.06 -20.04
N ILE A 133 6.44 -1.23 -19.43
CA ILE A 133 5.12 -1.67 -18.95
C ILE A 133 4.70 -0.90 -17.69
N ILE A 134 5.63 -0.59 -16.79
CA ILE A 134 5.37 0.25 -15.61
C ILE A 134 4.81 1.62 -16.01
N LYS A 135 5.37 2.22 -17.07
CA LYS A 135 4.87 3.50 -17.60
C LYS A 135 3.43 3.38 -18.09
N LEU A 136 3.11 2.34 -18.86
CA LEU A 136 1.74 2.07 -19.33
C LEU A 136 0.77 1.82 -18.16
N CYS A 137 1.19 1.07 -17.15
CA CYS A 137 0.39 0.86 -15.94
C CYS A 137 0.16 2.16 -15.18
N SER A 138 1.18 3.03 -15.08
CA SER A 138 1.05 4.35 -14.45
C SER A 138 0.01 5.22 -15.17
N GLU A 139 0.07 5.28 -16.49
CA GLU A 139 -0.89 6.04 -17.32
C GLU A 139 -2.31 5.49 -17.18
N HIS A 140 -2.47 4.16 -17.17
CA HIS A 140 -3.79 3.54 -16.98
C HIS A 140 -4.35 3.75 -15.56
N LEU A 141 -3.50 3.69 -14.53
CA LEU A 141 -3.89 4.02 -13.15
C LEU A 141 -4.38 5.47 -13.00
N GLN A 142 -3.76 6.40 -13.71
CA GLN A 142 -4.21 7.79 -13.76
C GLN A 142 -5.57 7.92 -14.47
N ASN A 143 -5.82 7.13 -15.52
CA ASN A 143 -7.10 7.16 -16.23
C ASN A 143 -8.26 6.69 -15.34
N PHE A 144 -8.03 5.77 -14.40
CA PHE A 144 -9.05 5.39 -13.42
C PHE A 144 -9.50 6.58 -12.55
N LEU A 145 -8.66 7.60 -12.32
CA LEU A 145 -9.05 8.77 -11.51
C LEU A 145 -10.13 9.66 -12.15
N VAL A 146 -10.45 9.45 -13.43
CA VAL A 146 -11.46 10.24 -14.14
C VAL A 146 -12.86 9.92 -13.60
N ASP A 147 -13.20 8.63 -13.52
CA ASP A 147 -14.53 8.13 -13.14
C ASP A 147 -14.38 6.89 -12.25
N ILE A 148 -14.14 7.14 -10.96
CA ILE A 148 -14.04 6.11 -9.93
C ILE A 148 -14.78 6.54 -8.67
N ASP A 149 -15.31 5.55 -7.95
CA ASP A 149 -15.98 5.73 -6.68
C ASP A 149 -14.98 5.95 -5.53
N ASP A 150 -15.50 6.27 -4.34
CA ASP A 150 -14.66 6.55 -3.18
C ASP A 150 -13.87 5.33 -2.71
N ALA A 151 -14.45 4.13 -2.83
CA ALA A 151 -13.81 2.86 -2.54
C ALA A 151 -12.56 2.67 -3.43
N GLY A 152 -12.71 2.86 -4.73
CA GLY A 152 -11.60 2.77 -5.68
C GLY A 152 -10.54 3.85 -5.46
N LEU A 153 -10.91 5.07 -5.06
CA LEU A 153 -9.93 6.11 -4.69
C LEU A 153 -9.07 5.68 -3.50
N ILE A 154 -9.63 5.02 -2.49
CA ILE A 154 -8.87 4.51 -1.34
C ILE A 154 -7.90 3.41 -1.75
N ILE A 155 -8.34 2.51 -2.63
CA ILE A 155 -7.47 1.45 -3.20
C ILE A 155 -6.30 2.08 -3.97
N ILE A 156 -6.59 3.07 -4.84
CA ILE A 156 -5.53 3.77 -5.59
C ILE A 156 -4.62 4.55 -4.66
N PHE A 157 -5.13 5.19 -3.61
CA PHE A 157 -4.33 5.90 -2.60
C PHE A 157 -3.32 4.95 -1.94
N ALA A 158 -3.79 3.80 -1.45
CA ALA A 158 -2.90 2.79 -0.87
C ALA A 158 -1.87 2.30 -1.89
N ALA A 159 -2.32 1.98 -3.11
CA ALA A 159 -1.44 1.50 -4.17
C ALA A 159 -0.39 2.54 -4.56
N ALA A 160 -0.74 3.81 -4.70
CA ALA A 160 0.19 4.87 -5.11
C ALA A 160 1.35 5.03 -4.12
N ILE A 161 1.08 4.92 -2.81
CA ILE A 161 2.11 4.93 -1.76
C ILE A 161 3.02 3.70 -1.89
N GLU A 162 2.43 2.50 -1.99
CA GLU A 162 3.20 1.24 -2.10
C GLU A 162 4.10 1.22 -3.34
N LEU A 163 3.57 1.71 -4.46
CA LEU A 163 4.25 1.78 -5.75
C LEU A 163 5.24 2.95 -5.84
N ARG A 164 5.28 3.85 -4.85
CA ARG A 164 6.11 5.07 -4.84
C ARG A 164 5.89 5.93 -6.10
N ASN A 165 4.65 5.98 -6.57
CA ASN A 165 4.26 6.70 -7.77
C ASN A 165 3.72 8.09 -7.39
N GLU A 166 4.63 9.06 -7.22
CA GLU A 166 4.30 10.42 -6.78
C GLU A 166 3.24 11.11 -7.67
N PRO A 167 3.32 11.06 -9.02
CA PRO A 167 2.28 11.64 -9.86
C PRO A 167 0.89 11.04 -9.61
N LEU A 168 0.80 9.73 -9.38
CA LEU A 168 -0.46 9.05 -9.07
C LEU A 168 -0.96 9.43 -7.68
N LEU A 169 -0.05 9.51 -6.71
CA LEU A 169 -0.35 9.89 -5.33
C LEU A 169 -0.92 11.31 -5.25
N GLU A 170 -0.32 12.27 -5.96
CA GLU A 170 -0.82 13.64 -6.00
C GLU A 170 -2.19 13.71 -6.71
N GLY A 171 -2.35 12.97 -7.82
CA GLY A 171 -3.63 12.90 -8.53
C GLY A 171 -4.78 12.37 -7.65
N VAL A 172 -4.54 11.29 -6.91
CA VAL A 172 -5.55 10.70 -6.02
C VAL A 172 -5.79 11.57 -4.78
N LYS A 173 -4.76 12.22 -4.22
CA LYS A 173 -4.89 13.18 -3.11
C LYS A 173 -5.76 14.36 -3.48
N GLU A 174 -5.58 14.95 -4.67
CA GLU A 174 -6.42 16.06 -5.15
C GLU A 174 -7.88 15.62 -5.36
N LYS A 175 -8.11 14.42 -5.91
CA LYS A 175 -9.46 13.85 -6.04
C LYS A 175 -10.12 13.61 -4.69
N LEU A 176 -9.43 12.97 -3.75
CA LEU A 176 -9.93 12.74 -2.39
C LEU A 176 -10.21 14.05 -1.66
N LYS A 177 -9.34 15.05 -1.81
CA LYS A 177 -9.52 16.39 -1.27
C LYS A 177 -10.79 17.06 -1.81
N SER A 178 -11.06 16.94 -3.12
CA SER A 178 -12.29 17.45 -3.72
C SER A 178 -13.57 16.78 -3.18
N ARG A 179 -13.44 15.55 -2.65
CA ARG A 179 -14.50 14.79 -1.98
C ARG A 179 -14.42 14.85 -0.45
N LEU A 180 -13.56 15.72 0.10
CA LEU A 180 -13.38 15.95 1.53
C LEU A 180 -12.92 14.71 2.33
N TYR A 181 -12.17 13.78 1.70
CA TYR A 181 -11.66 12.55 2.33
C TYR A 181 -12.77 11.73 3.05
N PRO A 182 -13.66 11.07 2.29
CA PRO A 182 -14.82 10.40 2.87
C PRO A 182 -14.44 9.26 3.82
N LEU A 183 -15.03 9.26 5.02
CA LEU A 183 -14.81 8.22 6.05
C LEU A 183 -15.71 6.99 5.80
N ILE A 184 -15.37 6.19 4.79
CA ILE A 184 -16.11 4.98 4.39
C ILE A 184 -15.51 3.70 4.99
N ALA A 185 -16.03 2.51 4.67
CA ALA A 185 -15.61 1.27 5.31
C ALA A 185 -14.22 0.80 4.86
N GLU A 186 -13.85 1.11 3.63
CA GLU A 186 -12.68 0.67 2.88
C GLU A 186 -11.39 1.25 3.46
N ILE A 187 -11.45 2.41 4.13
CA ILE A 187 -10.30 2.95 4.88
C ILE A 187 -9.81 1.93 5.94
N ASN A 188 -10.68 1.02 6.39
CA ASN A 188 -10.29 0.04 7.41
C ASN A 188 -9.42 -1.10 6.87
N GLU A 189 -9.39 -1.27 5.55
CA GLU A 189 -8.54 -2.24 4.86
C GLU A 189 -7.11 -1.69 4.67
N LEU A 190 -6.92 -0.39 4.90
CA LEU A 190 -5.61 0.23 4.84
C LEU A 190 -4.67 -0.35 5.92
N ASN A 191 -3.41 -0.48 5.55
CA ASN A 191 -2.37 -0.77 6.54
C ASN A 191 -2.25 0.40 7.53
N LYS A 192 -1.58 0.13 8.65
CA LYS A 192 -1.37 1.10 9.74
C LYS A 192 -0.83 2.45 9.29
N ILE A 193 0.11 2.45 8.35
CA ILE A 193 0.80 3.68 7.93
C ILE A 193 -0.14 4.51 7.04
N HIS A 194 -0.77 3.87 6.05
CA HIS A 194 -1.68 4.55 5.13
C HIS A 194 -2.94 5.06 5.85
N PHE A 195 -3.45 4.30 6.83
CA PHE A 195 -4.58 4.75 7.64
C PHE A 195 -4.24 6.02 8.43
N MET A 196 -3.07 6.06 9.08
CA MET A 196 -2.59 7.25 9.79
C MET A 196 -2.48 8.45 8.85
N GLU A 197 -1.84 8.27 7.69
CA GLU A 197 -1.70 9.35 6.70
C GLU A 197 -3.07 9.83 6.20
N TYR A 198 -3.98 8.92 5.89
CA TYR A 198 -5.34 9.26 5.47
C TYR A 198 -6.09 10.08 6.52
N THR A 199 -6.04 9.67 7.80
CA THR A 199 -6.70 10.41 8.89
C THR A 199 -6.10 11.80 9.09
N GLN A 200 -4.79 11.96 8.92
CA GLN A 200 -4.14 13.26 9.00
C GLN A 200 -4.60 14.17 7.85
N LEU A 201 -4.61 13.66 6.61
CA LEU A 201 -5.07 14.41 5.43
C LEU A 201 -6.56 14.80 5.53
N TYR A 202 -7.39 13.94 6.12
CA TYR A 202 -8.79 14.24 6.42
C TYR A 202 -8.93 15.46 7.33
N ILE A 203 -8.16 15.53 8.42
CA ILE A 203 -8.20 16.63 9.39
C ILE A 203 -7.65 17.92 8.78
N GLU A 204 -6.55 17.83 8.04
CA GLU A 204 -5.94 18.98 7.35
C GLU A 204 -6.92 19.58 6.33
N THR A 205 -7.59 18.73 5.55
CA THR A 205 -8.56 19.16 4.54
C THR A 205 -9.84 19.74 5.15
N ASN A 206 -10.35 19.14 6.22
CA ASN A 206 -11.62 19.52 6.84
C ASN A 206 -11.47 20.44 8.07
N SER A 207 -10.33 21.11 8.26
CA SER A 207 -9.97 21.80 9.52
C SER A 207 -11.07 22.70 10.13
N GLU A 208 -11.87 23.36 9.30
CA GLU A 208 -12.97 24.24 9.73
C GLU A 208 -14.25 23.47 10.14
N ASN A 209 -14.54 22.33 9.50
CA ASN A 209 -15.79 21.56 9.70
C ASN A 209 -15.52 20.05 9.78
N THR A 210 -14.52 19.66 10.58
CA THR A 210 -14.16 18.26 10.79
C THR A 210 -15.26 17.56 11.59
N ASP A 211 -15.80 16.47 11.07
CA ASP A 211 -16.71 15.60 11.83
C ASP A 211 -15.90 14.69 12.75
N HIS A 212 -15.61 15.19 13.94
CA HIS A 212 -14.83 14.47 14.94
C HIS A 212 -15.54 13.22 15.50
N LEU A 213 -16.87 13.14 15.41
CA LEU A 213 -17.61 11.95 15.80
C LEU A 213 -17.43 10.85 14.75
N ALA A 214 -17.61 11.18 13.47
CA ALA A 214 -17.36 10.23 12.38
C ALA A 214 -15.91 9.75 12.36
N LEU A 215 -14.95 10.66 12.60
CA LEU A 215 -13.53 10.32 12.71
C LEU A 215 -13.26 9.36 13.87
N PHE A 216 -13.82 9.62 15.05
CA PHE A 216 -13.69 8.71 16.19
C PHE A 216 -14.26 7.33 15.88
N ASN A 217 -15.46 7.26 15.29
CA ASN A 217 -16.10 6.00 14.93
C ASN A 217 -15.28 5.22 13.88
N ALA A 218 -14.68 5.91 12.91
CA ALA A 218 -13.78 5.31 11.93
C ALA A 218 -12.53 4.72 12.60
N ILE A 219 -11.89 5.47 13.51
CA ILE A 219 -10.74 5.01 14.28
C ILE A 219 -11.11 3.79 15.14
N GLU A 220 -12.26 3.83 15.82
CA GLU A 220 -12.72 2.72 16.65
C GLU A 220 -12.98 1.47 15.82
N LYS A 221 -13.64 1.62 14.68
CA LYS A 221 -13.87 0.52 13.75
C LYS A 221 -12.55 -0.10 13.27
N TYR A 222 -11.58 0.74 12.89
CA TYR A 222 -10.25 0.29 12.49
C TYR A 222 -9.57 -0.53 13.58
N LEU A 223 -9.49 0.03 14.78
CA LEU A 223 -8.82 -0.62 15.91
C LEU A 223 -9.52 -1.92 16.32
N THR A 224 -10.86 -1.96 16.25
CA THR A 224 -11.63 -3.19 16.52
C THR A 224 -11.32 -4.26 15.50
N GLN A 225 -11.36 -3.92 14.21
CA GLN A 225 -11.16 -4.88 13.11
C GLN A 225 -9.76 -5.50 13.14
N HIS A 226 -8.75 -4.72 13.52
CA HIS A 226 -7.36 -5.17 13.62
C HIS A 226 -6.99 -5.74 15.01
N ASN A 227 -7.97 -5.94 15.91
CA ASN A 227 -7.76 -6.42 17.29
C ASN A 227 -6.75 -5.58 18.11
N LEU A 228 -6.67 -4.28 17.83
CA LEU A 228 -5.76 -3.33 18.47
C LEU A 228 -6.37 -2.63 19.69
N ILE A 229 -7.62 -2.94 20.02
CA ILE A 229 -8.27 -2.41 21.23
C ILE A 229 -7.66 -3.11 22.45
N PRO A 230 -7.14 -2.36 23.44
CA PRO A 230 -6.68 -2.96 24.68
C PRO A 230 -7.80 -3.78 25.31
N GLN A 231 -7.53 -5.04 25.66
CA GLN A 231 -8.40 -5.73 26.62
C GLN A 231 -8.50 -4.84 27.85
N PRO A 232 -9.71 -4.64 28.43
CA PRO A 232 -9.85 -3.80 29.60
C PRO A 232 -8.83 -4.27 30.63
N LEU A 233 -7.98 -3.35 31.09
CA LEU A 233 -7.28 -3.53 32.35
C LEU A 233 -8.34 -4.04 33.32
N LYS A 234 -8.18 -5.27 33.83
CA LYS A 234 -9.07 -5.79 34.88
C LYS A 234 -9.15 -4.70 35.92
N GLU A 235 -10.31 -4.08 36.00
CA GLU A 235 -10.58 -2.98 36.90
C GLU A 235 -10.33 -3.50 38.31
N ALA A 236 -9.29 -2.99 38.97
CA ALA A 236 -9.25 -2.99 40.41
C ALA A 236 -10.34 -2.03 40.89
N GLY A 237 -11.59 -2.47 40.80
CA GLY A 237 -12.65 -1.90 41.61
C GLY A 237 -12.24 -2.04 43.08
N HIS A 238 -12.54 -0.99 43.85
CA HIS A 238 -12.34 -0.78 45.29
C HIS A 238 -11.09 0.04 45.69
N TYR A 239 -11.33 1.30 46.10
CA TYR A 239 -10.55 1.94 47.16
C TYR A 239 -11.17 1.58 48.53
N PRO A 240 -10.41 1.54 49.64
CA PRO A 240 -9.02 1.11 49.82
C PRO A 240 -8.89 0.06 50.95
N VAL A 241 -7.99 -0.92 50.82
CA VAL A 241 -7.39 -1.56 52.00
C VAL A 241 -5.89 -1.68 51.77
N ILE A 242 -5.13 -0.93 52.57
CA ILE A 242 -3.69 -1.11 52.70
C ILE A 242 -3.45 -2.55 53.17
N SER A 243 -2.86 -3.38 52.32
CA SER A 243 -2.07 -4.51 52.80
C SER A 243 -0.84 -4.69 51.91
N LYS A 244 0.30 -4.50 52.56
CA LYS A 244 1.65 -4.85 52.10
C LYS A 244 1.64 -6.30 51.61
N ALA A 245 2.21 -6.55 50.43
CA ALA A 245 3.46 -7.32 50.26
C ALA A 245 3.57 -7.99 48.87
N LEU A 246 4.64 -7.59 48.18
CA LEU A 246 5.56 -8.38 47.36
C LEU A 246 5.14 -8.99 45.99
N PHE A 247 5.75 -8.37 44.96
CA PHE A 247 6.38 -8.91 43.74
C PHE A 247 5.48 -9.59 42.69
N GLY A 248 5.23 -9.01 41.50
CA GLY A 248 5.85 -7.84 40.87
C GLY A 248 7.21 -8.18 40.25
N GLN A 249 7.23 -9.02 39.21
CA GLN A 249 8.30 -9.07 38.20
C GLN A 249 7.91 -9.98 37.01
N GLU A 250 7.20 -11.10 37.24
CA GLU A 250 6.85 -12.05 36.17
C GLU A 250 5.65 -11.60 35.31
N ALA A 251 4.68 -10.89 35.88
CA ALA A 251 3.54 -10.37 35.12
C ALA A 251 3.89 -9.15 34.25
N VAL A 252 5.04 -8.51 34.51
CA VAL A 252 5.50 -7.35 33.72
C VAL A 252 6.27 -7.79 32.47
N ALA A 253 6.96 -8.94 32.54
CA ALA A 253 7.72 -9.47 31.40
C ALA A 253 6.82 -9.91 30.23
N LEU A 254 5.68 -10.55 30.52
CA LEU A 254 4.74 -11.04 29.49
C LEU A 254 3.87 -9.96 28.85
N ILE A 255 3.86 -8.74 29.37
CA ILE A 255 3.07 -7.61 28.82
C ILE A 255 3.92 -6.70 27.93
N SER A 256 5.26 -6.89 27.92
CA SER A 256 6.21 -5.95 27.32
C SER A 256 6.50 -6.17 25.82
N GLU A 257 6.03 -7.26 25.19
CA GLU A 257 6.44 -7.58 23.81
C GLU A 257 5.40 -7.32 22.70
N GLU A 258 4.13 -6.99 22.98
CA GLU A 258 3.10 -6.87 21.91
C GLU A 258 2.20 -5.61 21.92
N ARG A 259 2.47 -4.59 22.74
CA ARG A 259 1.60 -3.40 22.81
C ARG A 259 2.40 -2.14 22.49
N LYS A 260 2.14 -1.51 21.35
CA LYS A 260 2.58 -0.13 21.07
C LYS A 260 1.45 0.87 21.40
N PRO A 261 1.32 1.35 22.65
CA PRO A 261 0.38 2.40 23.01
C PRO A 261 0.51 3.64 22.11
N GLU A 262 1.69 3.91 21.54
CA GLU A 262 1.98 5.04 20.63
C GLU A 262 0.98 5.23 19.48
N LEU A 263 0.43 4.18 18.86
CA LEU A 263 -0.52 4.36 17.75
C LEU A 263 -1.90 4.77 18.24
N LEU A 264 -2.41 4.11 19.29
CA LEU A 264 -3.71 4.44 19.86
C LEU A 264 -3.70 5.89 20.35
N GLU A 265 -2.64 6.27 21.06
CA GLU A 265 -2.49 7.63 21.58
C GLU A 265 -2.43 8.66 20.45
N ARG A 266 -1.69 8.38 19.36
CA ARG A 266 -1.63 9.25 18.19
C ARG A 266 -2.98 9.40 17.49
N LEU A 267 -3.71 8.32 17.27
CA LEU A 267 -5.04 8.36 16.63
C LEU A 267 -6.07 9.07 17.50
N ILE A 268 -6.08 8.82 18.81
CA ILE A 268 -7.00 9.49 19.73
C ILE A 268 -6.65 10.98 19.87
N ALA A 269 -5.37 11.35 19.81
CA ALA A 269 -4.94 12.75 19.81
C ALA A 269 -5.41 13.54 18.58
N CYS A 270 -5.76 12.86 17.48
CA CYS A 270 -6.34 13.49 16.30
C CYS A 270 -7.80 13.93 16.47
N VAL A 271 -8.51 13.43 17.50
CA VAL A 271 -9.94 13.71 17.72
C VAL A 271 -10.11 14.85 18.71
N ASP A 272 -10.72 15.96 18.27
CA ASP A 272 -11.10 17.06 19.14
C ASP A 272 -12.49 16.81 19.77
N PHE A 273 -12.49 16.19 20.95
CA PHE A 273 -13.72 15.89 21.68
C PHE A 273 -14.52 17.12 22.10
N ALA A 274 -13.89 18.31 22.18
CA ALA A 274 -14.59 19.55 22.52
C ALA A 274 -15.60 19.97 21.43
N LYS A 275 -15.41 19.49 20.20
CA LYS A 275 -16.31 19.74 19.07
C LYS A 275 -17.45 18.71 18.96
N ILE A 276 -17.52 17.73 19.86
CA ILE A 276 -18.59 16.71 19.90
C ILE A 276 -19.64 17.14 20.95
N SER A 277 -20.92 17.07 20.60
CA SER A 277 -22.00 17.37 21.56
C SER A 277 -22.03 16.38 22.72
N THR A 278 -22.53 16.80 23.88
CA THR A 278 -22.66 15.94 25.07
C THR A 278 -23.46 14.66 24.79
N GLU A 279 -24.58 14.78 24.07
CA GLU A 279 -25.43 13.65 23.70
C GLU A 279 -24.70 12.65 22.80
N ASN A 280 -24.01 13.13 21.77
CA ASN A 280 -23.26 12.29 20.84
C ASN A 280 -22.05 11.65 21.51
N PHE A 281 -21.38 12.37 22.42
CA PHE A 281 -20.29 11.83 23.21
C PHE A 281 -20.79 10.65 24.06
N LEU A 282 -21.89 10.80 24.78
CA LEU A 282 -22.46 9.75 25.62
C LEU A 282 -22.91 8.53 24.81
N ALA A 283 -23.44 8.72 23.61
CA ALA A 283 -23.89 7.64 22.73
C ALA A 283 -22.75 6.89 22.01
N GLY A 284 -21.58 7.53 21.82
CA GLY A 284 -20.43 6.95 21.13
C GLY A 284 -19.19 6.85 22.03
N PRO A 285 -18.26 7.83 22.00
CA PRO A 285 -16.99 7.79 22.74
C PRO A 285 -17.10 7.46 24.24
N GLY A 286 -18.20 7.86 24.90
CA GLY A 286 -18.47 7.62 26.31
C GLY A 286 -18.71 6.14 26.65
N ILE A 287 -19.19 5.34 25.69
CA ILE A 287 -19.40 3.89 25.86
C ILE A 287 -18.20 3.10 25.36
N SER A 288 -17.43 3.66 24.43
CA SER A 288 -16.23 3.05 23.84
C SER A 288 -15.23 2.51 24.87
N LYS A 289 -14.56 1.40 24.55
CA LYS A 289 -13.47 0.83 25.37
C LYS A 289 -12.12 1.51 25.13
N LEU A 290 -12.03 2.41 24.14
CA LEU A 290 -10.79 3.10 23.78
C LEU A 290 -10.36 4.15 24.80
N LEU A 291 -11.33 4.74 25.50
CA LEU A 291 -11.09 5.75 26.54
C LEU A 291 -11.19 5.11 27.92
N THR A 292 -10.26 5.46 28.80
CA THR A 292 -10.33 5.10 30.22
C THR A 292 -11.44 5.87 30.93
N TRP A 293 -11.92 5.35 32.07
CA TRP A 293 -12.91 6.04 32.90
C TRP A 293 -12.48 7.46 33.31
N GLN A 294 -11.20 7.67 33.59
CA GLN A 294 -10.65 8.99 33.92
C GLN A 294 -10.75 9.95 32.74
N GLN A 295 -10.41 9.48 31.53
CA GLN A 295 -10.51 10.27 30.30
C GLN A 295 -11.96 10.63 29.97
N LYS A 296 -12.87 9.66 30.08
CA LYS A 296 -14.32 9.86 29.88
C LYS A 296 -14.88 10.92 30.84
N TYR A 297 -14.56 10.81 32.13
CA TYR A 297 -15.00 11.77 33.13
C TYR A 297 -14.47 13.18 32.84
N PHE A 298 -13.18 13.31 32.51
CA PHE A 298 -12.56 14.59 32.20
C PHE A 298 -13.23 15.27 31.00
N ILE A 299 -13.44 14.53 29.90
CA ILE A 299 -14.08 15.06 28.68
C ILE A 299 -15.53 15.50 28.99
N LEU A 300 -16.32 14.66 29.67
CA LEU A 300 -17.70 14.99 30.05
C LEU A 300 -17.77 16.24 30.94
N SER A 301 -16.87 16.34 31.91
CA SER A 301 -16.80 17.52 32.79
C SER A 301 -16.55 18.80 32.01
N GLN A 302 -15.70 18.76 30.97
CA GLN A 302 -15.44 19.93 30.13
C GLN A 302 -16.64 20.28 29.25
N LEU A 303 -17.26 19.30 28.61
CA LEU A 303 -18.44 19.51 27.77
C LEU A 303 -19.61 20.12 28.56
N CYS A 304 -19.81 19.71 29.81
CA CYS A 304 -20.86 20.25 30.68
C CYS A 304 -20.55 21.63 31.27
N SER A 305 -19.27 22.02 31.38
CA SER A 305 -18.87 23.28 32.05
C SER A 305 -18.85 24.50 31.14
N GLY A 306 -19.03 24.34 29.82
CA GLY A 306 -19.18 25.46 28.87
C GLY A 306 -17.95 26.35 28.65
N GLU A 307 -16.81 26.05 29.27
CA GLU A 307 -15.52 26.68 28.96
C GLU A 307 -14.70 25.75 28.05
N PRO A 308 -14.71 25.94 26.72
CA PRO A 308 -13.82 25.21 25.83
C PRO A 308 -12.40 25.74 26.06
N LYS A 309 -11.61 25.08 26.90
CA LYS A 309 -10.20 25.43 27.14
C LYS A 309 -9.27 24.52 26.34
N PRO A 310 -8.32 25.10 25.59
CA PRO A 310 -7.52 24.42 24.58
C PRO A 310 -6.53 23.45 25.23
N SER A 311 -6.83 22.15 25.26
CA SER A 311 -5.81 21.11 25.47
C SER A 311 -6.31 19.68 25.22
N THR A 312 -6.94 19.44 24.06
CA THR A 312 -6.91 18.12 23.43
C THR A 312 -5.45 17.67 23.16
N ILE A 313 -4.50 18.60 23.23
CA ILE A 313 -3.05 18.40 23.14
C ILE A 313 -2.44 17.63 24.34
N LYS A 314 -3.14 17.40 25.47
CA LYS A 314 -2.45 16.93 26.70
C LYS A 314 -3.15 15.83 27.50
N LEU A 315 -3.76 14.85 26.84
CA LEU A 315 -3.99 13.54 27.50
C LEU A 315 -2.69 12.73 27.64
N PHE A 316 -1.68 13.00 26.81
CA PHE A 316 -0.41 12.24 26.72
C PHE A 316 0.83 13.10 26.94
N GLN A 317 0.84 13.93 27.99
CA GLN A 317 1.90 14.92 28.19
C GLN A 317 3.24 14.36 28.73
N ASN A 318 3.63 13.14 28.35
CA ASN A 318 4.93 12.54 28.72
C ASN A 318 5.67 11.84 27.56
N ILE A 319 5.33 12.10 26.28
CA ILE A 319 6.15 11.62 25.15
C ILE A 319 6.88 12.82 24.51
N THR A 320 7.72 13.48 25.31
CA THR A 320 8.79 14.34 24.77
C THR A 320 10.07 14.03 25.52
N GLU A 321 10.76 12.98 25.09
CA GLU A 321 12.22 13.02 25.03
C GLU A 321 12.65 12.71 23.59
N PRO A 322 13.40 13.60 22.94
CA PRO A 322 14.06 13.28 21.69
C PRO A 322 15.25 12.36 22.02
N ASN A 323 15.19 11.09 21.65
CA ASN A 323 16.39 10.27 21.65
C ASN A 323 17.31 10.73 20.52
N THR A 324 18.20 11.62 20.92
CA THR A 324 19.49 11.91 20.31
C THR A 324 20.29 10.64 20.02
N ILE A 325 20.86 10.64 18.80
CA ILE A 325 21.93 9.80 18.22
C ILE A 325 21.49 8.45 17.66
#